data_AF-A0A0X3W347-F1
#
_entry.id   AF-A0A0X3W347-F1
#
_cell.length_a   1.000
_cell.length_b   1.000
_cell.length_c   1.000
_cell.angle_alpha   90.00
_cell.angle_beta   90.00
_cell.angle_gamma   90.00
#
_symmetry.space_group_name_H-M   'P 1'
#
loop_
_entity.id
_entity.type
_entity.pdbx_description
1 polymer ?
#
loop_
_entity_poly.entity_id
_entity_poly.type
_entity_poly.pdbx_seq_one_letter_code
_entity_poly.pdbx_strand_id
1 'polypeptide(L)'
;MTPKDPGPVPCPRPGCPNVVESGTGPGRRRMYCSEACGRAVRKLRSSRRTPDTAAHDADALRLVDDMAGRLDVLRTHIRAGDALAGLRQVVELTSDLECVTAAVVRQARDRGHKGLAIAAALHISVDKVGRAYTKDRIVRKMTQRRGRRAPGPAPVPGGIPRQAGRTDPPAPAARPDQPPGRPNPPAPAARPDGEPRRAAAPPRRAHPGGEGGSGRGGEGGGRPGTESGPPGQDPGTALASALSHLQRTGGTTLRGLAAEARVSASYISRILSGERSPSWKVTRRMVHACGGDPEAIRPLWDAAHGRRPARAGSLHAALRGLYLSAACPAPEQICRTSGNALTAGEFTGLLHGSLVPDWETVGAIVGALRGRPDDIRPLWDHARIGQLARATTGLVPERRTPRAEAFG
;
A
#
# COMPACT_ATOMS: atom_id res chain seq x y z
N MET A 1 -27.24 -12.66 -53.86
CA MET A 1 -25.97 -11.91 -53.96
C MET A 1 -24.97 -12.57 -53.02
N THR A 2 -24.07 -13.39 -53.54
CA THR A 2 -22.94 -13.98 -52.79
C THR A 2 -22.01 -12.86 -52.32
N PRO A 3 -21.47 -12.89 -51.08
CA PRO A 3 -20.53 -11.89 -50.63
C PRO A 3 -19.28 -11.93 -51.50
N LYS A 4 -19.00 -10.80 -52.15
CA LYS A 4 -17.82 -10.56 -52.98
C LYS A 4 -16.57 -10.97 -52.19
N ASP A 5 -15.80 -11.92 -52.72
CA ASP A 5 -14.56 -12.34 -52.10
C ASP A 5 -13.65 -11.11 -51.88
N PRO A 6 -13.13 -10.90 -50.66
CA PRO A 6 -12.15 -9.86 -50.45
C PRO A 6 -10.89 -10.28 -51.19
N GLY A 7 -10.52 -9.53 -52.22
CA GLY A 7 -9.29 -9.75 -52.96
C GLY A 7 -8.05 -9.80 -52.04
N PRO A 8 -6.93 -10.35 -52.54
CA PRO A 8 -5.71 -10.53 -51.77
C PRO A 8 -5.25 -9.21 -51.12
N VAL A 9 -5.10 -9.20 -49.80
CA VAL A 9 -4.68 -8.02 -49.03
C VAL A 9 -3.18 -8.11 -48.75
N PRO A 10 -2.37 -7.06 -48.96
CA PRO A 10 -0.93 -7.12 -48.67
C PRO A 10 -0.65 -7.42 -47.19
N CYS A 11 0.41 -8.18 -46.92
CA CYS A 11 0.78 -8.52 -45.56
C CYS A 11 1.21 -7.26 -44.77
N PRO A 12 0.71 -7.03 -43.55
CA PRO A 12 1.06 -5.85 -42.73
C PRO A 12 2.53 -5.78 -42.26
N ARG A 13 3.41 -6.71 -42.67
CA ARG A 13 4.82 -6.73 -42.27
C ARG A 13 5.63 -5.79 -43.18
N PRO A 14 6.34 -4.80 -42.61
CA PRO A 14 7.27 -3.97 -43.39
C PRO A 14 8.29 -4.84 -44.15
N GLY A 15 8.39 -4.63 -45.46
CA GLY A 15 9.32 -5.37 -46.33
C GLY A 15 8.87 -6.79 -46.72
N CYS A 16 7.61 -7.18 -46.44
CA CYS A 16 7.07 -8.45 -46.95
C CYS A 16 6.30 -8.21 -48.25
N PRO A 17 6.70 -8.84 -49.37
CA PRO A 17 6.01 -8.67 -50.65
C PRO A 17 4.74 -9.55 -50.77
N ASN A 18 4.47 -10.41 -49.80
CA ASN A 18 3.41 -11.42 -49.91
C ASN A 18 2.03 -10.83 -49.61
N VAL A 19 1.02 -11.36 -50.31
CA VAL A 19 -0.40 -11.10 -50.05
C VAL A 19 -1.01 -12.15 -49.12
N VAL A 20 -2.11 -11.80 -48.48
CA VAL A 20 -2.87 -12.64 -47.56
C VAL A 20 -4.18 -13.02 -48.24
N GLU A 21 -4.30 -14.30 -48.55
CA GLU A 21 -5.52 -14.89 -49.08
C GLU A 21 -6.44 -15.25 -47.91
N SER A 22 -7.62 -14.62 -47.86
CA SER A 22 -8.65 -14.94 -46.88
C SER A 22 -9.49 -16.08 -47.46
N GLY A 23 -9.33 -17.31 -46.95
CA GLY A 23 -10.20 -18.41 -47.35
C GLY A 23 -11.68 -18.11 -47.09
N THR A 24 -12.56 -18.60 -47.96
CA THR A 24 -14.03 -18.44 -47.95
C THR A 24 -14.77 -19.19 -46.83
N GLY A 25 -14.04 -19.84 -45.91
CA GLY A 25 -14.62 -20.67 -44.85
C GLY A 25 -15.03 -19.91 -43.57
N PRO A 26 -15.90 -20.52 -42.74
CA PRO A 26 -16.25 -19.98 -41.43
C PRO A 26 -15.05 -20.07 -40.48
N GLY A 27 -14.36 -18.94 -40.29
CA GLY A 27 -13.20 -18.86 -39.42
C GLY A 27 -12.64 -17.45 -39.33
N ARG A 28 -11.85 -17.18 -38.28
CA ARG A 28 -11.17 -15.89 -38.12
C ARG A 28 -10.18 -15.71 -39.27
N ARG A 29 -10.42 -14.68 -40.10
CA ARG A 29 -9.60 -14.35 -41.27
C ARG A 29 -8.13 -14.20 -40.89
N ARG A 30 -7.24 -14.74 -41.73
CA ARG A 30 -5.79 -14.59 -41.56
C ARG A 30 -5.41 -13.14 -41.82
N MET A 31 -4.62 -12.56 -40.92
CA MET A 31 -4.14 -11.18 -41.01
C MET A 31 -2.71 -11.09 -41.57
N TYR A 32 -2.00 -12.23 -41.64
CA TYR A 32 -0.60 -12.30 -42.06
C TYR A 32 -0.41 -13.49 -43.01
N CYS A 33 0.54 -13.37 -43.94
CA CYS A 33 0.84 -14.44 -44.90
C CYS A 33 1.44 -15.69 -44.22
N SER A 34 2.02 -15.52 -43.02
CA SER A 34 2.61 -16.61 -42.23
C SER A 34 2.65 -16.27 -40.75
N GLU A 35 2.74 -17.30 -39.90
CA GLU A 35 2.98 -17.17 -38.47
C GLU A 35 4.30 -16.42 -38.17
N ALA A 36 5.33 -16.62 -38.99
CA ALA A 36 6.59 -15.89 -38.88
C ALA A 36 6.40 -14.38 -39.10
N CYS A 37 5.61 -13.98 -40.10
CA CYS A 37 5.30 -12.58 -40.34
C CYS A 37 4.42 -11.99 -39.22
N GLY A 38 3.45 -12.76 -38.73
CA GLY A 38 2.67 -12.37 -37.56
C GLY A 38 3.50 -12.20 -36.28
N ARG A 39 4.52 -13.04 -36.06
CA ARG A 39 5.48 -12.89 -34.94
C ARG A 39 6.38 -11.68 -35.13
N ALA A 40 6.89 -11.44 -36.34
CA ALA A 40 7.76 -10.30 -36.64
C ALA A 40 7.04 -8.95 -36.44
N VAL A 41 5.78 -8.84 -36.91
CA VAL A 41 4.96 -7.63 -36.69
C VAL A 41 4.66 -7.43 -35.21
N ARG A 42 4.32 -8.49 -34.46
CA ARG A 42 4.12 -8.41 -33.01
C ARG A 42 5.39 -7.93 -32.29
N LYS A 43 6.56 -8.43 -32.68
CA LYS A 43 7.87 -8.03 -32.13
C LYS A 43 8.16 -6.54 -32.41
N LEU A 44 7.97 -6.09 -33.66
CA LEU A 44 8.14 -4.69 -34.05
C LEU A 44 7.17 -3.75 -33.32
N ARG A 45 5.91 -4.16 -33.14
CA ARG A 45 4.92 -3.42 -32.36
C ARG A 45 5.28 -3.36 -30.87
N SER A 46 5.79 -4.45 -30.29
CA SER A 46 6.24 -4.45 -28.89
C SER A 46 7.50 -3.62 -28.65
N SER A 47 8.35 -3.42 -29.67
CA SER A 47 9.57 -2.63 -29.55
C SER A 47 9.37 -1.14 -29.82
N ARG A 48 8.30 -0.74 -30.52
CA ARG A 48 7.99 0.68 -30.77
C ARG A 48 7.23 1.25 -29.58
N ARG A 49 7.82 2.24 -28.89
CA ARG A 49 7.11 3.05 -27.89
C ARG A 49 5.90 3.70 -28.58
N THR A 50 4.71 3.50 -28.02
CA THR A 50 3.52 4.22 -28.47
C THR A 50 3.56 5.67 -27.96
N PRO A 51 2.85 6.62 -28.61
CA PRO A 51 2.69 7.98 -28.09
C PRO A 51 2.20 7.98 -26.63
N ASP A 52 1.31 7.04 -26.27
CA ASP A 52 0.83 6.84 -24.90
C ASP A 52 1.96 6.50 -23.91
N THR A 53 2.97 5.73 -24.35
CA THR A 53 4.11 5.36 -23.50
C THR A 53 4.97 6.58 -23.17
N ALA A 54 5.19 7.48 -24.14
CA ALA A 54 5.91 8.73 -23.92
C ALA A 54 5.13 9.66 -22.99
N ALA A 55 3.81 9.74 -23.15
CA ALA A 55 2.94 10.49 -22.25
C ALA A 55 2.99 9.93 -20.81
N HIS A 56 2.97 8.60 -20.65
CA HIS A 56 3.10 7.95 -19.35
C HIS A 56 4.46 8.19 -18.69
N ASP A 57 5.55 8.19 -19.46
CA ASP A 57 6.89 8.52 -18.98
C ASP A 57 6.97 9.97 -18.48
N ALA A 58 6.46 10.91 -19.27
CA ALA A 58 6.41 12.33 -18.90
C ALA A 58 5.51 12.55 -17.65
N ASP A 59 4.37 11.86 -17.57
CA ASP A 59 3.51 11.86 -16.39
C ASP A 59 4.25 11.40 -15.13
N ALA A 60 5.04 10.32 -15.22
CA ALA A 60 5.79 9.78 -14.10
C ALA A 60 6.84 10.77 -13.58
N LEU A 61 7.57 11.43 -14.50
CA LEU A 61 8.55 12.46 -14.14
C LEU A 61 7.89 13.65 -13.43
N ARG A 62 6.77 14.17 -13.97
CA ARG A 62 6.06 15.28 -13.32
C ARG A 62 5.58 14.95 -11.90
N LEU A 63 5.22 13.70 -11.63
CA LEU A 63 4.83 13.28 -10.28
C LEU A 63 6.03 13.25 -9.31
N VAL A 64 7.21 12.87 -9.79
CA VAL A 64 8.44 12.89 -9.00
C VAL A 64 8.87 14.32 -8.71
N ASP A 65 8.82 15.21 -9.71
CA ASP A 65 9.16 16.63 -9.54
C ASP A 65 8.20 17.32 -8.55
N ASP A 66 6.90 17.04 -8.65
CA ASP A 66 5.92 17.51 -7.67
C ASP A 66 6.24 17.02 -6.25
N MET A 67 6.65 15.76 -6.11
CA MET A 67 7.01 15.18 -4.81
C MET A 67 8.28 15.84 -4.24
N ALA A 68 9.28 16.14 -5.09
CA ALA A 68 10.47 16.89 -4.70
C ALA A 68 10.11 18.29 -4.18
N GLY A 69 9.26 19.03 -4.89
CA GLY A 69 8.78 20.34 -4.43
C GLY A 69 8.04 20.26 -3.09
N ARG A 70 7.27 19.20 -2.84
CA ARG A 70 6.61 18.99 -1.54
C ARG A 70 7.59 18.63 -0.41
N LEU A 71 8.68 17.93 -0.71
CA LEU A 71 9.75 17.66 0.26
C LEU A 71 10.46 18.95 0.66
N ASP A 72 10.64 19.90 -0.26
CA ASP A 72 11.20 21.21 0.07
C ASP A 72 10.26 22.04 0.95
N VAL A 73 8.94 22.00 0.70
CA VAL A 73 7.94 22.62 1.59
C VAL A 73 7.97 21.98 2.99
N LEU A 74 8.08 20.65 3.08
CA LEU A 74 8.23 19.95 4.36
C LEU A 74 9.50 20.42 5.10
N ARG A 75 10.62 20.51 4.39
CA ARG A 75 11.89 21.01 4.94
C ARG A 75 11.73 22.42 5.50
N THR A 76 11.00 23.30 4.80
CA THR A 76 10.69 24.65 5.28
C THR A 76 9.86 24.64 6.56
N HIS A 77 8.79 23.83 6.63
CA HIS A 77 7.97 23.71 7.85
C HIS A 77 8.76 23.19 9.06
N ILE A 78 9.61 22.17 8.85
CA ILE A 78 10.46 21.64 9.92
C ILE A 78 11.44 22.69 10.42
N ARG A 79 12.09 23.44 9.52
CA ARG A 79 13.01 24.53 9.89
C ARG A 79 12.31 25.67 10.63
N ALA A 80 11.06 25.97 10.28
CA ALA A 80 10.26 27.00 10.92
C ALA A 80 9.64 26.55 12.26
N GLY A 81 9.79 25.28 12.66
CA GLY A 81 9.19 24.74 13.88
C GLY A 81 7.69 24.46 13.79
N ASP A 82 7.06 24.59 12.62
CA ASP A 82 5.65 24.28 12.42
C ASP A 82 5.44 22.78 12.21
N ALA A 83 5.48 22.04 13.31
CA ALA A 83 5.35 20.58 13.32
C ALA A 83 3.99 20.11 12.76
N LEU A 84 2.91 20.86 12.98
CA LEU A 84 1.57 20.49 12.51
C LEU A 84 1.43 20.64 11.00
N ALA A 85 1.96 21.73 10.40
CA ALA A 85 2.02 21.85 8.95
C ALA A 85 2.96 20.81 8.34
N GLY A 86 4.09 20.52 8.99
CA GLY A 86 4.98 19.42 8.62
C GLY A 86 4.25 18.07 8.56
N LEU A 87 3.47 17.71 9.59
CA LEU A 87 2.70 16.47 9.61
C LEU A 87 1.64 16.39 8.50
N ARG A 88 0.91 17.49 8.24
CA ARG A 88 -0.02 17.55 7.10
C ARG A 88 0.70 17.30 5.78
N GLN A 89 1.89 17.87 5.62
CA GLN A 89 2.71 17.69 4.43
C GLN A 89 3.21 16.24 4.27
N VAL A 90 3.53 15.53 5.36
CA VAL A 90 3.90 14.11 5.34
C VAL A 90 2.74 13.21 4.85
N VAL A 91 1.50 13.51 5.26
CA VAL A 91 0.31 12.77 4.79
C VAL A 91 0.13 12.93 3.28
N GLU A 92 0.30 14.15 2.78
CA GLU A 92 0.25 14.45 1.35
C GLU A 92 1.37 13.76 0.57
N LEU A 93 2.60 13.79 1.09
CA LEU A 93 3.75 13.08 0.50
C LEU A 93 3.53 11.56 0.42
N THR A 94 2.89 10.97 1.43
CA THR A 94 2.54 9.54 1.42
C THR A 94 1.55 9.22 0.30
N SER A 95 0.54 10.08 0.10
CA SER A 95 -0.42 9.94 -1.00
C SER A 95 0.23 10.12 -2.38
N ASP A 96 1.18 11.06 -2.49
CA ASP A 96 1.93 11.30 -3.72
C ASP A 96 2.86 10.13 -4.05
N LEU A 97 3.53 9.53 -3.05
CA LEU A 97 4.36 8.34 -3.22
C LEU A 97 3.55 7.17 -3.79
N GLU A 98 2.30 6.99 -3.34
CA GLU A 98 1.42 5.97 -3.92
C GLU A 98 1.07 6.25 -5.39
N CYS A 99 0.94 7.53 -5.76
CA CYS A 99 0.68 7.94 -7.15
C CYS A 99 1.93 7.72 -8.01
N VAL A 100 3.11 8.13 -7.55
CA VAL A 100 4.40 7.86 -8.20
C VAL A 100 4.56 6.36 -8.42
N THR A 101 4.32 5.54 -7.39
CA THR A 101 4.38 4.08 -7.50
C THR A 101 3.45 3.57 -8.61
N ALA A 102 2.21 4.06 -8.68
CA ALA A 102 1.26 3.66 -9.71
C ALA A 102 1.70 4.08 -11.13
N ALA A 103 2.32 5.27 -11.29
CA ALA A 103 2.87 5.72 -12.56
C ALA A 103 4.07 4.87 -13.01
N VAL A 104 5.00 4.58 -12.09
CA VAL A 104 6.18 3.74 -12.37
C VAL A 104 5.76 2.31 -12.71
N VAL A 105 4.72 1.77 -12.08
CA VAL A 105 4.15 0.45 -12.46
C VAL A 105 3.58 0.48 -13.88
N ARG A 106 2.89 1.55 -14.27
CA ARG A 106 2.38 1.71 -15.65
C ARG A 106 3.53 1.76 -16.66
N GLN A 107 4.54 2.59 -16.38
CA GLN A 107 5.77 2.69 -17.16
C GLN A 107 6.50 1.33 -17.30
N ALA A 108 6.59 0.54 -16.22
CA ALA A 108 7.19 -0.79 -16.27
C ALA A 108 6.41 -1.75 -17.18
N ARG A 109 5.07 -1.69 -17.16
CA ARG A 109 4.25 -2.51 -18.07
C ARG A 109 4.37 -2.09 -19.52
N ASP A 110 4.44 -0.79 -19.80
CA ASP A 110 4.61 -0.29 -21.16
C ASP A 110 5.97 -0.70 -21.75
N ARG A 111 6.98 -0.89 -20.89
CA ARG A 111 8.29 -1.45 -21.25
C ARG A 111 8.33 -2.98 -21.31
N GLY A 112 7.20 -3.65 -21.12
CA GLY A 112 7.06 -5.10 -21.22
C GLY A 112 7.49 -5.90 -19.99
N HIS A 113 7.72 -5.24 -18.84
CA HIS A 113 8.00 -5.97 -17.60
C HIS A 113 6.76 -6.75 -17.14
N LYS A 114 6.96 -8.05 -16.86
CA LYS A 114 5.89 -8.96 -16.41
C LYS A 114 5.54 -8.70 -14.95
N GLY A 115 4.32 -9.06 -14.57
CA GLY A 115 3.79 -8.87 -13.21
C GLY A 115 4.68 -9.44 -12.10
N LEU A 116 5.40 -10.55 -12.36
CA LEU A 116 6.34 -11.13 -11.41
C LEU A 116 7.53 -10.21 -11.12
N ALA A 117 8.14 -9.61 -12.15
CA ALA A 117 9.26 -8.69 -11.96
C ALA A 117 8.83 -7.42 -11.21
N ILE A 118 7.63 -6.91 -11.52
CA ILE A 118 7.04 -5.76 -10.83
C ILE A 118 6.74 -6.10 -9.36
N ALA A 119 6.20 -7.31 -9.10
CA ALA A 119 5.91 -7.79 -7.75
C ALA A 119 7.18 -7.90 -6.89
N ALA A 120 8.25 -8.45 -7.47
CA ALA A 120 9.56 -8.54 -6.84
C ALA A 120 10.12 -7.16 -6.49
N ALA A 121 10.10 -6.21 -7.43
CA ALA A 121 10.58 -4.84 -7.20
C ALA A 121 9.80 -4.08 -6.12
N LEU A 122 8.51 -4.39 -5.95
CA LEU A 122 7.64 -3.76 -4.95
C LEU A 122 7.58 -4.54 -3.63
N HIS A 123 8.24 -5.70 -3.52
CA HIS A 123 8.14 -6.61 -2.38
C HIS A 123 6.69 -6.97 -2.00
N ILE A 124 5.86 -7.27 -3.01
CA ILE A 124 4.47 -7.71 -2.83
C ILE A 124 4.16 -8.95 -3.67
N SER A 125 3.02 -9.59 -3.42
CA SER A 125 2.59 -10.72 -4.23
C SER A 125 2.12 -10.30 -5.63
N VAL A 126 2.25 -11.20 -6.60
CA VAL A 126 1.79 -11.00 -7.98
C VAL A 126 0.27 -10.76 -8.04
N ASP A 127 -0.50 -11.47 -7.23
CA ASP A 127 -1.95 -11.25 -7.09
C ASP A 127 -2.25 -9.82 -6.63
N LYS A 128 -1.49 -9.29 -5.66
CA LYS A 128 -1.64 -7.89 -5.21
C LYS A 128 -1.30 -6.90 -6.32
N VAL A 129 -0.27 -7.17 -7.14
CA VAL A 129 0.03 -6.35 -8.34
C VAL A 129 -1.17 -6.32 -9.28
N GLY A 130 -1.77 -7.49 -9.55
CA GLY A 130 -2.95 -7.63 -10.40
C GLY A 130 -4.17 -6.88 -9.89
N ARG A 131 -4.45 -6.94 -8.58
CA ARG A 131 -5.63 -6.30 -7.97
C ARG A 131 -5.45 -4.81 -7.71
N ALA A 132 -4.27 -4.38 -7.27
CA ALA A 132 -4.04 -3.01 -6.81
C ALA A 132 -3.68 -2.05 -7.96
N TYR A 133 -3.01 -2.55 -9.00
CA TYR A 133 -2.49 -1.74 -10.08
C TYR A 133 -3.13 -2.12 -11.42
N THR A 134 -4.45 -2.28 -11.50
CA THR A 134 -5.12 -2.41 -12.81
C THR A 134 -5.03 -1.09 -13.60
N LYS A 135 -5.17 -1.14 -14.93
CA LYS A 135 -5.15 0.07 -15.78
C LYS A 135 -6.15 1.12 -15.26
N ASP A 136 -7.38 0.69 -14.97
CA ASP A 136 -8.46 1.57 -14.50
C ASP A 136 -8.19 2.15 -13.11
N ARG A 137 -7.61 1.36 -12.18
CA ARG A 137 -7.25 1.87 -10.85
C ARG A 137 -6.14 2.91 -10.92
N ILE A 138 -5.14 2.69 -11.77
CA ILE A 138 -4.06 3.65 -11.97
C ILE A 138 -4.65 4.95 -12.55
N VAL A 139 -5.48 4.87 -13.60
CA VAL A 139 -6.14 6.06 -14.18
C VAL A 139 -6.97 6.79 -13.12
N ARG A 140 -7.83 6.09 -12.39
CA ARG A 140 -8.66 6.68 -11.31
C ARG A 140 -7.83 7.38 -10.25
N LYS A 141 -6.72 6.76 -9.82
CA LYS A 141 -5.81 7.34 -8.82
C LYS A 141 -5.16 8.63 -9.34
N MET A 142 -4.75 8.66 -10.62
CA MET A 142 -4.22 9.88 -11.24
C MET A 142 -5.26 10.99 -11.35
N THR A 143 -6.49 10.65 -11.75
CA THR A 143 -7.60 11.63 -11.84
C THR A 143 -7.94 12.21 -10.46
N GLN A 144 -7.99 11.36 -9.42
CA GLN A 144 -8.25 11.81 -8.06
C GLN A 144 -7.16 12.76 -7.55
N ARG A 145 -5.89 12.49 -7.85
CA ARG A 145 -4.78 13.41 -7.51
C ARG A 145 -4.93 14.76 -8.22
N ARG A 146 -5.23 14.77 -9.52
CA ARG A 146 -5.47 16.01 -10.27
C ARG A 146 -6.62 16.82 -9.65
N GLY A 147 -7.68 16.15 -9.20
CA GLY A 147 -8.79 16.80 -8.48
C GLY A 147 -8.41 17.40 -7.13
N ARG A 148 -7.48 16.78 -6.38
CA ARG A 148 -6.94 17.35 -5.13
C ARG A 148 -5.99 18.53 -5.36
N ARG A 149 -5.31 18.56 -6.51
CA ARG A 149 -4.34 19.61 -6.89
C ARG A 149 -5.00 20.79 -7.60
N ALA A 150 -6.21 20.61 -8.13
CA ALA A 150 -6.97 21.72 -8.69
C ALA A 150 -7.01 22.86 -7.65
N PRO A 151 -6.71 24.11 -8.03
CA PRO A 151 -6.92 25.24 -7.15
C PRO A 151 -8.34 25.14 -6.60
N GLY A 152 -8.51 25.25 -5.29
CA GLY A 152 -9.84 25.34 -4.71
C GLY A 152 -10.65 26.44 -5.40
N PRO A 153 -12.00 26.38 -5.35
CA PRO A 153 -12.83 27.44 -5.92
C PRO A 153 -12.32 28.79 -5.44
N ALA A 154 -12.05 29.69 -6.39
CA ALA A 154 -11.51 31.01 -6.12
C ALA A 154 -12.32 31.69 -5.00
N PRO A 155 -11.68 32.46 -4.10
CA PRO A 155 -12.41 33.22 -3.11
C PRO A 155 -13.41 34.14 -3.82
N VAL A 156 -14.66 34.10 -3.36
CA VAL A 156 -15.77 34.92 -3.85
C VAL A 156 -15.33 36.39 -3.81
N PRO A 157 -15.41 37.16 -4.91
CA PRO A 157 -15.05 38.56 -4.89
C PRO A 157 -16.16 39.36 -4.22
N GLY A 158 -16.06 39.52 -2.90
CA GLY A 158 -16.94 40.37 -2.11
C GLY A 158 -16.11 41.15 -1.09
N GLY A 159 -15.73 42.39 -1.42
CA GLY A 159 -15.08 43.29 -0.47
C GLY A 159 -14.27 44.44 -1.07
N ILE A 160 -14.97 45.44 -1.61
CA ILE A 160 -14.71 46.90 -1.66
C ILE A 160 -13.30 47.41 -2.08
N PRO A 161 -13.20 48.29 -3.10
CA PRO A 161 -11.94 48.84 -3.58
C PRO A 161 -11.40 49.96 -2.67
N ARG A 162 -10.10 49.92 -2.34
CA ARG A 162 -9.34 51.10 -1.91
C ARG A 162 -8.30 51.45 -2.96
N GLN A 163 -8.40 52.69 -3.42
CA GLN A 163 -7.66 53.26 -4.55
C GLN A 163 -6.18 53.50 -4.22
N ALA A 164 -5.38 53.20 -5.24
CA ALA A 164 -4.25 53.94 -5.79
C ALA A 164 -3.45 54.91 -4.91
N GLY A 165 -2.12 54.72 -4.94
CA GLY A 165 -1.18 55.83 -4.88
C GLY A 165 0.22 55.43 -4.42
N ARG A 166 1.11 55.10 -5.37
CA ARG A 166 2.43 55.73 -5.56
C ARG A 166 3.34 54.87 -6.46
N THR A 167 3.39 55.33 -7.70
CA THR A 167 4.52 55.41 -8.65
C THR A 167 5.91 54.93 -8.19
N ASP A 168 6.47 54.02 -8.98
CA ASP A 168 7.91 53.73 -9.12
C ASP A 168 8.70 54.92 -9.69
N PRO A 169 10.02 54.97 -9.43
CA PRO A 169 10.98 55.42 -10.44
C PRO A 169 12.12 54.38 -10.69
N PRO A 170 12.87 54.54 -11.81
CA PRO A 170 13.34 53.42 -12.63
C PRO A 170 14.79 52.96 -12.36
N ALA A 171 15.12 51.82 -12.98
CA ALA A 171 16.44 51.19 -13.02
C ALA A 171 17.55 52.05 -13.68
N PRO A 172 18.82 51.87 -13.29
CA PRO A 172 19.96 52.26 -14.13
C PRO A 172 20.57 51.06 -14.88
N ALA A 173 20.88 51.31 -16.15
CA ALA A 173 21.49 50.39 -17.09
C ALA A 173 23.01 50.26 -16.95
N ALA A 174 23.48 49.04 -17.22
CA ALA A 174 24.73 48.57 -17.84
C ALA A 174 25.99 49.45 -17.88
N ARG A 175 27.13 48.82 -17.56
CA ARG A 175 28.37 48.94 -18.35
C ARG A 175 29.06 47.58 -18.58
N PRO A 176 29.80 47.43 -19.70
CA PRO A 176 30.33 46.17 -20.22
C PRO A 176 31.82 45.97 -19.87
N ASP A 177 32.28 44.72 -19.83
CA ASP A 177 33.57 44.24 -20.38
C ASP A 177 33.94 42.85 -19.81
N GLN A 178 33.77 41.79 -20.61
CA GLN A 178 34.75 40.69 -20.62
C GLN A 178 34.60 39.78 -21.88
N PRO A 179 35.71 39.50 -22.61
CA PRO A 179 35.70 38.77 -23.89
C PRO A 179 35.71 37.23 -23.74
N PRO A 180 35.48 36.48 -24.84
CA PRO A 180 35.13 35.06 -24.82
C PRO A 180 36.33 34.11 -25.02
N GLY A 181 36.30 32.95 -24.37
CA GLY A 181 37.16 31.79 -24.66
C GLY A 181 36.89 30.68 -23.63
N ARG A 182 36.82 29.38 -23.92
CA ARG A 182 37.01 28.55 -25.13
C ARG A 182 36.14 27.28 -24.96
N PRO A 183 35.92 26.49 -26.02
CA PRO A 183 35.00 25.34 -26.04
C PRO A 183 35.55 24.08 -25.37
N ASN A 184 34.64 23.25 -24.84
CA ASN A 184 34.90 21.89 -24.34
C ASN A 184 35.48 20.97 -25.42
N PRO A 185 36.40 20.05 -25.06
CA PRO A 185 36.89 19.02 -25.99
C PRO A 185 35.86 17.89 -26.21
N PRO A 186 35.83 17.27 -27.39
CA PRO A 186 34.87 16.23 -27.76
C PRO A 186 35.27 14.84 -27.25
N ALA A 187 34.25 14.01 -27.04
CA ALA A 187 34.36 12.57 -26.79
C ALA A 187 35.00 11.81 -27.98
N PRO A 188 35.76 10.74 -27.75
CA PRO A 188 36.16 9.82 -28.80
C PRO A 188 35.09 8.77 -29.08
N ALA A 189 34.82 8.54 -30.37
CA ALA A 189 33.97 7.48 -30.89
C ALA A 189 34.80 6.31 -31.43
N ALA A 190 34.24 5.10 -31.23
CA ALA A 190 34.37 3.86 -32.00
C ALA A 190 35.74 3.13 -32.05
N ARG A 191 35.73 1.84 -31.69
CA ARG A 191 35.55 0.75 -32.68
C ARG A 191 35.21 -0.62 -32.04
N PRO A 192 34.61 -1.53 -32.83
CA PRO A 192 34.10 -2.84 -32.40
C PRO A 192 35.15 -3.93 -32.55
N ASP A 193 34.95 -5.07 -31.87
CA ASP A 193 35.18 -6.45 -32.35
C ASP A 193 35.23 -7.43 -31.16
N GLY A 194 34.59 -8.60 -31.30
CA GLY A 194 34.88 -9.76 -30.45
C GLY A 194 33.71 -10.43 -29.72
N GLU A 195 32.81 -11.08 -30.45
CA GLU A 195 32.17 -12.35 -30.02
C GLU A 195 33.00 -13.47 -30.72
N PRO A 196 33.24 -14.71 -30.21
CA PRO A 196 32.25 -15.55 -29.53
C PRO A 196 32.75 -16.54 -28.44
N ARG A 197 31.81 -17.09 -27.65
CA ARG A 197 31.74 -18.51 -27.17
C ARG A 197 30.59 -18.65 -26.16
N ARG A 198 29.43 -19.17 -26.58
CA ARG A 198 28.99 -20.58 -26.44
C ARG A 198 29.37 -21.24 -25.09
N ALA A 199 28.40 -21.30 -24.19
CA ALA A 199 28.23 -22.38 -23.20
C ALA A 199 26.71 -22.44 -22.89
N ALA A 200 25.96 -23.33 -23.56
CA ALA A 200 25.62 -24.68 -23.10
C ALA A 200 24.61 -24.66 -21.94
N ALA A 201 23.33 -24.81 -22.32
CA ALA A 201 22.21 -25.11 -21.43
C ALA A 201 22.20 -26.60 -21.04
N PRO A 202 21.77 -26.98 -19.82
CA PRO A 202 21.49 -28.37 -19.48
C PRO A 202 20.10 -28.80 -19.97
N PRO A 203 19.91 -30.08 -20.37
CA PRO A 203 18.66 -30.55 -20.96
C PRO A 203 17.59 -30.89 -19.93
N ARG A 204 16.35 -30.68 -20.36
CA ARG A 204 15.10 -31.12 -19.72
C ARG A 204 15.01 -32.65 -19.74
N ARG A 205 14.66 -33.26 -18.60
CA ARG A 205 14.16 -34.64 -18.55
C ARG A 205 12.64 -34.66 -18.69
N ALA A 206 12.19 -35.61 -19.49
CA ALA A 206 10.82 -35.86 -19.88
C ALA A 206 10.03 -36.63 -18.81
N HIS A 207 8.71 -36.42 -18.83
CA HIS A 207 7.69 -37.30 -18.26
C HIS A 207 7.61 -38.64 -19.03
N PRO A 208 7.12 -39.69 -18.36
CA PRO A 208 5.91 -40.40 -18.79
C PRO A 208 4.89 -40.38 -17.63
N GLY A 209 3.57 -40.47 -17.78
CA GLY A 209 2.73 -41.10 -18.79
C GLY A 209 1.90 -42.21 -18.10
N GLY A 210 0.56 -42.14 -18.16
CA GLY A 210 -0.39 -43.16 -17.68
C GLY A 210 -1.37 -42.59 -16.62
N GLU A 211 -2.56 -42.09 -16.96
CA GLU A 211 -3.80 -42.75 -17.46
C GLU A 211 -4.57 -43.58 -16.42
N GLY A 212 -5.87 -43.27 -16.30
CA GLY A 212 -6.92 -44.21 -15.91
C GLY A 212 -7.54 -44.02 -14.52
N GLY A 213 -8.83 -43.68 -14.45
CA GLY A 213 -9.60 -43.88 -13.22
C GLY A 213 -10.84 -43.00 -13.03
N SER A 214 -11.86 -43.19 -13.86
CA SER A 214 -13.23 -42.73 -13.60
C SER A 214 -13.79 -43.36 -12.32
N GLY A 215 -14.33 -42.54 -11.40
CA GLY A 215 -15.11 -42.99 -10.25
C GLY A 215 -16.00 -41.88 -9.70
N ARG A 216 -17.30 -41.97 -10.00
CA ARG A 216 -18.37 -41.19 -9.35
C ARG A 216 -18.73 -41.83 -8.00
N GLY A 217 -18.93 -40.97 -7.01
CA GLY A 217 -19.47 -41.23 -5.66
C GLY A 217 -18.94 -40.10 -4.77
N GLY A 218 -19.73 -39.23 -4.14
CA GLY A 218 -20.87 -39.51 -3.29
C GLY A 218 -20.41 -39.31 -1.84
N GLU A 219 -20.88 -38.21 -1.23
CA GLU A 219 -20.95 -37.95 0.23
C GLU A 219 -19.70 -37.47 1.00
N GLY A 220 -19.93 -36.45 1.85
CA GLY A 220 -19.44 -36.39 3.23
C GLY A 220 -17.98 -35.98 3.52
N GLY A 221 -17.80 -35.01 4.43
CA GLY A 221 -16.53 -34.70 5.09
C GLY A 221 -15.98 -33.35 4.66
N GLY A 222 -15.87 -32.36 5.53
CA GLY A 222 -15.13 -32.42 6.79
C GLY A 222 -14.02 -31.39 6.65
N ARG A 223 -14.15 -30.25 7.35
CA ARG A 223 -13.10 -29.23 7.38
C ARG A 223 -11.83 -29.89 7.92
N PRO A 224 -10.64 -29.64 7.34
CA PRO A 224 -9.40 -30.17 7.91
C PRO A 224 -9.23 -29.56 9.30
N GLY A 225 -9.21 -30.42 10.31
CA GLY A 225 -8.81 -30.06 11.66
C GLY A 225 -7.36 -29.58 11.62
N THR A 226 -7.17 -28.29 11.79
CA THR A 226 -5.86 -27.75 12.19
C THR A 226 -5.63 -28.16 13.64
N GLU A 227 -4.56 -28.90 13.80
CA GLU A 227 -3.98 -29.44 15.03
C GLU A 227 -4.13 -28.47 16.21
N SER A 228 -4.77 -28.98 17.26
CA SER A 228 -4.99 -28.30 18.53
C SER A 228 -3.67 -28.19 19.29
N GLY A 229 -2.99 -27.07 19.14
CA GLY A 229 -2.02 -26.60 20.13
C GLY A 229 -2.73 -26.23 21.45
N PRO A 230 -1.98 -26.06 22.56
CA PRO A 230 -2.53 -25.71 23.88
C PRO A 230 -3.42 -24.46 23.82
N PRO A 231 -4.40 -24.29 24.73
CA PRO A 231 -5.54 -23.39 24.57
C PRO A 231 -5.13 -21.91 24.71
N GLY A 232 -4.55 -21.36 23.64
CA GLY A 232 -4.68 -19.94 23.31
C GLY A 232 -6.05 -19.72 22.67
N GLN A 233 -6.65 -18.55 22.87
CA GLN A 233 -7.91 -18.22 22.19
C GLN A 233 -7.77 -18.40 20.68
N ASP A 234 -8.70 -19.13 20.04
CA ASP A 234 -8.84 -19.14 18.59
C ASP A 234 -8.95 -17.67 18.11
N PRO A 235 -8.13 -17.21 17.16
CA PRO A 235 -8.20 -15.86 16.62
C PRO A 235 -9.61 -15.41 16.21
N GLY A 236 -10.44 -16.34 15.73
CA GLY A 236 -11.85 -16.07 15.43
C GLY A 236 -12.67 -15.73 16.69
N THR A 237 -12.48 -16.49 17.77
CA THR A 237 -13.12 -16.26 19.07
C THR A 237 -12.64 -14.98 19.74
N ALA A 238 -11.36 -14.63 19.61
CA ALA A 238 -10.81 -13.36 20.13
C ALA A 238 -11.46 -12.13 19.46
N LEU A 239 -11.62 -12.17 18.13
CA LEU A 239 -12.32 -11.12 17.37
C LEU A 239 -13.80 -11.03 17.78
N ALA A 240 -14.49 -12.16 17.88
CA ALA A 240 -15.90 -12.21 18.27
C ALA A 240 -16.13 -11.69 19.70
N SER A 241 -15.24 -12.03 20.64
CA SER A 241 -15.27 -11.56 22.03
C SER A 241 -15.07 -10.05 22.11
N ALA A 242 -14.10 -9.50 21.37
CA ALA A 242 -13.83 -8.07 21.33
C ALA A 242 -15.02 -7.27 20.75
N LEU A 243 -15.60 -7.73 19.63
CA LEU A 243 -16.78 -7.08 19.03
C LEU A 243 -18.02 -7.18 19.93
N SER A 244 -18.21 -8.32 20.59
CA SER A 244 -19.30 -8.52 21.56
C SER A 244 -19.13 -7.68 22.81
N HIS A 245 -17.90 -7.44 23.24
CA HIS A 245 -17.62 -6.50 24.33
C HIS A 245 -17.94 -5.08 23.89
N LEU A 246 -17.38 -4.61 22.77
CA LEU A 246 -17.64 -3.26 22.23
C LEU A 246 -19.13 -2.98 22.02
N GLN A 247 -19.89 -3.95 21.52
CA GLN A 247 -21.34 -3.78 21.32
C GLN A 247 -22.09 -3.60 22.64
N ARG A 248 -21.71 -4.32 23.70
CA ARG A 248 -22.33 -4.18 25.03
C ARG A 248 -21.98 -2.85 25.68
N THR A 249 -20.72 -2.43 25.62
CA THR A 249 -20.28 -1.16 26.23
C THR A 249 -20.77 0.06 25.45
N GLY A 250 -20.89 -0.05 24.12
CA GLY A 250 -21.38 1.02 23.25
C GLY A 250 -22.91 1.18 23.22
N GLY A 251 -23.67 0.35 23.94
CA GLY A 251 -25.12 0.47 24.11
C GLY A 251 -25.96 0.38 22.82
N THR A 252 -25.35 0.02 21.69
CA THR A 252 -26.04 0.02 20.39
C THR A 252 -26.82 -1.27 20.21
N THR A 253 -28.11 -1.17 19.86
CA THR A 253 -28.92 -2.36 19.59
C THR A 253 -28.43 -3.11 18.35
N LEU A 254 -28.64 -4.43 18.30
CA LEU A 254 -28.27 -5.25 17.14
C LEU A 254 -28.90 -4.74 15.82
N ARG A 255 -30.12 -4.19 15.88
CA ARG A 255 -30.80 -3.57 14.74
C ARG A 255 -30.15 -2.25 14.32
N GLY A 256 -29.77 -1.40 15.27
CA GLY A 256 -29.04 -0.16 14.99
C GLY A 256 -27.68 -0.43 14.37
N LEU A 257 -26.96 -1.41 14.90
CA LEU A 257 -25.66 -1.84 14.37
C LEU A 257 -25.79 -2.43 12.95
N ALA A 258 -26.88 -3.16 12.68
CA ALA A 258 -27.19 -3.72 11.36
C ALA A 258 -27.47 -2.62 10.32
N ALA A 259 -28.24 -1.61 10.69
CA ALA A 259 -28.52 -0.46 9.85
C ALA A 259 -27.23 0.32 9.51
N GLU A 260 -26.41 0.62 10.51
CA GLU A 260 -25.16 1.39 10.33
C GLU A 260 -24.12 0.61 9.51
N ALA A 261 -23.95 -0.68 9.80
CA ALA A 261 -23.06 -1.54 9.04
C ALA A 261 -23.58 -1.86 7.61
N ARG A 262 -24.87 -1.61 7.35
CA ARG A 262 -25.63 -1.97 6.14
C ARG A 262 -25.63 -3.48 5.87
N VAL A 263 -25.91 -4.27 6.89
CA VAL A 263 -26.01 -5.73 6.84
C VAL A 263 -27.24 -6.20 7.63
N SER A 264 -27.60 -7.48 7.55
CA SER A 264 -28.73 -8.01 8.31
C SER A 264 -28.38 -8.25 9.78
N ALA A 265 -29.36 -8.09 10.68
CA ALA A 265 -29.18 -8.36 12.11
C ALA A 265 -28.81 -9.84 12.38
N SER A 266 -29.34 -10.78 11.59
CA SER A 266 -28.94 -12.19 11.61
C SER A 266 -27.46 -12.41 11.23
N TYR A 267 -26.93 -11.61 10.30
CA TYR A 267 -25.51 -11.66 9.95
C TYR A 267 -24.63 -11.13 11.09
N ILE A 268 -25.04 -10.04 11.76
CA ILE A 268 -24.33 -9.50 12.93
C ILE A 268 -24.32 -10.49 14.08
N SER A 269 -25.46 -11.12 14.40
CA SER A 269 -25.53 -12.14 15.46
C SER A 269 -24.48 -13.25 15.24
N ARG A 270 -24.40 -13.78 14.01
CA ARG A 270 -23.40 -14.81 13.65
C ARG A 270 -21.95 -14.33 13.70
N ILE A 271 -21.70 -13.03 13.52
CA ILE A 271 -20.37 -12.43 13.70
C ILE A 271 -20.01 -12.40 15.18
N LEU A 272 -20.93 -11.94 16.03
CA LEU A 272 -20.72 -11.80 17.48
C LEU A 272 -20.56 -13.17 18.17
N SER A 273 -21.24 -14.21 17.68
CA SER A 273 -21.07 -15.59 18.13
C SER A 273 -19.80 -16.28 17.58
N GLY A 274 -19.06 -15.64 16.67
CA GLY A 274 -17.87 -16.22 16.04
C GLY A 274 -18.15 -17.25 14.94
N GLU A 275 -19.42 -17.48 14.57
CA GLU A 275 -19.80 -18.41 13.49
C GLU A 275 -19.43 -17.90 12.09
N ARG A 276 -19.20 -16.58 11.94
CA ARG A 276 -18.86 -15.92 10.67
C ARG A 276 -17.79 -14.85 10.85
N SER A 277 -16.79 -14.88 9.96
CA SER A 277 -15.75 -13.85 9.88
C SER A 277 -16.18 -12.70 8.94
N PRO A 278 -16.37 -11.47 9.46
CA PRO A 278 -16.81 -10.33 8.64
C PRO A 278 -15.69 -9.77 7.77
N SER A 279 -16.06 -9.09 6.67
CA SER A 279 -15.10 -8.27 5.92
C SER A 279 -14.64 -7.04 6.73
N TRP A 280 -13.42 -6.54 6.47
CA TRP A 280 -12.88 -5.36 7.16
C TRP A 280 -13.80 -4.13 7.12
N LYS A 281 -14.48 -3.92 5.98
CA LYS A 281 -15.41 -2.80 5.82
C LYS A 281 -16.58 -2.88 6.80
N VAL A 282 -17.08 -4.09 7.07
CA VAL A 282 -18.17 -4.33 8.03
C VAL A 282 -17.65 -4.18 9.46
N THR A 283 -16.51 -4.79 9.78
CA THR A 283 -15.84 -4.66 11.09
C THR A 283 -15.59 -3.20 11.46
N ARG A 284 -15.01 -2.40 10.55
CA ARG A 284 -14.72 -0.99 10.80
C ARG A 284 -15.99 -0.17 11.08
N ARG A 285 -17.09 -0.45 10.37
CA ARG A 285 -18.38 0.23 10.62
C ARG A 285 -18.97 -0.14 11.97
N MET A 286 -18.92 -1.42 12.34
CA MET A 286 -19.37 -1.87 13.66
C MET A 286 -18.58 -1.20 14.78
N VAL A 287 -17.25 -1.16 14.66
CA VAL A 287 -16.37 -0.54 15.67
C VAL A 287 -16.63 0.96 15.80
N HIS A 288 -16.77 1.69 14.69
CA HIS A 288 -17.12 3.11 14.72
C HIS A 288 -18.50 3.37 15.34
N ALA A 289 -19.51 2.54 15.00
CA ALA A 289 -20.85 2.66 15.57
C ALA A 289 -20.85 2.49 17.10
N CYS A 290 -19.96 1.64 17.62
CA CYS A 290 -19.79 1.42 19.05
C CYS A 290 -18.78 2.38 19.73
N GLY A 291 -18.26 3.38 19.01
CA GLY A 291 -17.29 4.35 19.55
C GLY A 291 -15.90 3.78 19.85
N GLY A 292 -15.55 2.61 19.31
CA GLY A 292 -14.25 1.97 19.51
C GLY A 292 -13.16 2.44 18.53
N ASP A 293 -11.90 2.10 18.84
CA ASP A 293 -10.75 2.32 17.97
C ASP A 293 -10.61 1.19 16.92
N PRO A 294 -10.76 1.47 15.61
CA PRO A 294 -10.57 0.47 14.56
C PRO A 294 -9.14 -0.08 14.51
N GLU A 295 -8.14 0.70 14.89
CA GLU A 295 -6.74 0.26 14.86
C GLU A 295 -6.48 -0.82 15.92
N ALA A 296 -7.16 -0.78 17.06
CA ALA A 296 -7.08 -1.82 18.09
C ALA A 296 -7.67 -3.17 17.62
N ILE A 297 -8.70 -3.14 16.76
CA ILE A 297 -9.36 -4.36 16.26
C ILE A 297 -8.68 -4.93 15.01
N ARG A 298 -7.89 -4.11 14.31
CA ARG A 298 -7.23 -4.50 13.06
C ARG A 298 -6.33 -5.73 13.19
N PRO A 299 -5.46 -5.85 14.22
CA PRO A 299 -4.61 -7.02 14.40
C PRO A 299 -5.41 -8.31 14.66
N LEU A 300 -6.46 -8.23 15.49
CA LEU A 300 -7.36 -9.36 15.74
C LEU A 300 -8.09 -9.80 14.47
N TRP A 301 -8.53 -8.84 13.66
CA TRP A 301 -9.19 -9.15 12.39
C TRP A 301 -8.25 -9.81 11.39
N ASP A 302 -7.00 -9.36 11.28
CA ASP A 302 -6.01 -9.98 10.41
C ASP A 302 -5.69 -11.41 10.89
N ALA A 303 -5.50 -11.63 12.20
CA ALA A 303 -5.28 -12.95 12.79
C ALA A 303 -6.44 -13.92 12.53
N ALA A 304 -7.70 -13.48 12.71
CA ALA A 304 -8.92 -14.26 12.45
C ALA A 304 -9.08 -14.70 10.98
N HIS A 305 -8.37 -14.06 10.05
CA HIS A 305 -8.39 -14.41 8.62
C HIS A 305 -7.10 -15.07 8.16
N GLY A 306 -6.27 -15.57 9.08
CA GLY A 306 -4.99 -16.23 8.77
C GLY A 306 -3.96 -15.28 8.16
N ARG A 307 -4.15 -13.97 8.26
CA ARG A 307 -3.16 -12.98 7.86
C ARG A 307 -2.28 -12.68 9.05
N ARG A 308 -0.99 -13.00 8.94
CA ARG A 308 0.01 -12.43 9.86
C ARG A 308 -0.02 -10.91 9.69
N PRO A 309 0.05 -10.13 10.79
CA PRO A 309 0.04 -8.67 10.73
C PRO A 309 1.19 -8.18 9.84
N ALA A 310 0.87 -7.75 8.61
CA ALA A 310 1.84 -7.58 7.53
C ALA A 310 2.62 -6.25 7.58
N ARG A 311 2.30 -5.37 8.53
CA ARG A 311 3.08 -4.16 8.88
C ARG A 311 2.86 -3.81 10.36
N ALA A 312 3.94 -3.37 11.01
CA ALA A 312 4.04 -2.90 12.39
C ALA A 312 3.22 -1.62 12.65
N GLY A 313 1.90 -1.71 12.54
CA GLY A 313 0.96 -0.72 13.06
C GLY A 313 0.81 -0.89 14.56
N SER A 314 1.88 -0.59 15.30
CA SER A 314 1.94 -0.51 16.77
C SER A 314 1.69 -1.82 17.52
N LEU A 315 2.72 -2.36 18.17
CA LEU A 315 2.61 -3.33 19.29
C LEU A 315 1.42 -3.00 20.20
N HIS A 316 1.26 -1.72 20.51
CA HIS A 316 0.21 -1.20 21.38
C HIS A 316 -1.20 -1.38 20.80
N ALA A 317 -1.39 -1.33 19.48
CA ALA A 317 -2.69 -1.64 18.87
C ALA A 317 -3.05 -3.11 19.03
N ALA A 318 -2.07 -4.01 18.92
CA ALA A 318 -2.27 -5.44 19.18
C ALA A 318 -2.61 -5.70 20.65
N LEU A 319 -1.91 -5.03 21.58
CA LEU A 319 -2.19 -5.12 23.01
C LEU A 319 -3.57 -4.53 23.38
N ARG A 320 -3.97 -3.40 22.78
CA ARG A 320 -5.33 -2.85 22.94
C ARG A 320 -6.40 -3.82 22.43
N GLY A 321 -6.14 -4.48 21.29
CA GLY A 321 -7.01 -5.53 20.79
C GLY A 321 -7.17 -6.68 21.77
N LEU A 322 -6.07 -7.21 22.29
CA LEU A 322 -6.10 -8.28 23.29
C LEU A 322 -6.82 -7.85 24.58
N TYR A 323 -6.55 -6.64 25.06
CA TYR A 323 -7.23 -6.07 26.21
C TYR A 323 -8.75 -5.96 26.01
N LEU A 324 -9.20 -5.53 24.83
CA LEU A 324 -10.62 -5.52 24.47
C LEU A 324 -11.22 -6.93 24.39
N SER A 325 -10.47 -7.90 23.87
CA SER A 325 -10.92 -9.30 23.79
C SER A 325 -11.06 -9.97 25.15
N ALA A 326 -10.24 -9.55 26.12
CA ALA A 326 -10.33 -9.97 27.52
C ALA A 326 -11.44 -9.26 28.31
N ALA A 327 -12.28 -8.46 27.63
CA ALA A 327 -13.35 -7.66 28.21
C ALA A 327 -12.88 -6.53 29.15
N CYS A 328 -11.71 -5.94 28.88
CA CYS A 328 -11.12 -4.83 29.62
C CYS A 328 -11.05 -5.08 31.15
N PRO A 329 -10.31 -6.12 31.60
CA PRO A 329 -10.17 -6.37 33.03
C PRO A 329 -9.43 -5.22 33.71
N ALA A 330 -9.72 -4.98 34.98
CA ALA A 330 -9.11 -3.88 35.73
C ALA A 330 -7.57 -3.96 35.66
N PRO A 331 -6.84 -2.85 35.44
CA PRO A 331 -5.38 -2.85 35.33
C PRO A 331 -4.68 -3.55 36.51
N GLU A 332 -5.21 -3.39 37.73
CA GLU A 332 -4.71 -3.99 38.96
C GLU A 332 -4.85 -5.52 38.95
N GLN A 333 -5.87 -6.04 38.27
CA GLN A 333 -6.08 -7.48 38.10
C GLN A 333 -5.07 -8.08 37.10
N ILE A 334 -4.73 -7.35 36.03
CA ILE A 334 -3.68 -7.77 35.09
C ILE A 334 -2.32 -7.76 35.77
N CYS A 335 -2.00 -6.72 36.55
CA CYS A 335 -0.74 -6.63 37.28
C CYS A 335 -0.58 -7.83 38.24
N ARG A 336 -1.62 -8.16 39.02
CA ARG A 336 -1.60 -9.34 39.91
C ARG A 336 -1.41 -10.66 39.15
N THR A 337 -2.09 -10.82 38.02
CA THR A 337 -2.06 -12.06 37.21
C THR A 337 -0.74 -12.23 36.46
N SER A 338 -0.04 -11.14 36.16
CA SER A 338 1.27 -11.12 35.49
C SER A 338 2.46 -11.10 36.48
N GLY A 339 2.22 -11.30 37.78
CA GLY A 339 3.28 -11.33 38.79
C GLY A 339 3.81 -9.95 39.20
N ASN A 340 2.99 -8.90 39.07
CA ASN A 340 3.35 -7.49 39.31
C ASN A 340 4.51 -6.99 38.46
N ALA A 341 4.65 -7.50 37.24
CA ALA A 341 5.70 -7.10 36.30
C ALA A 341 5.60 -5.62 35.89
N LEU A 342 4.42 -4.99 36.00
CA LEU A 342 4.19 -3.56 35.81
C LEU A 342 3.19 -3.02 36.84
N THR A 343 3.25 -1.71 37.08
CA THR A 343 2.18 -0.95 37.77
C THR A 343 1.02 -0.61 36.82
N ALA A 344 -0.15 -0.26 37.38
CA ALA A 344 -1.32 0.13 36.59
C ALA A 344 -1.06 1.33 35.65
N GLY A 345 -0.23 2.28 36.10
CA GLY A 345 0.19 3.43 35.29
C GLY A 345 1.09 3.04 34.11
N GLU A 346 2.02 2.12 34.32
CA GLU A 346 2.91 1.60 33.28
C GLU A 346 2.16 0.73 32.28
N PHE A 347 1.21 -0.09 32.73
CA PHE A 347 0.32 -0.83 31.84
C PHE A 347 -0.49 0.10 30.94
N THR A 348 -1.00 1.20 31.49
CA THR A 348 -1.67 2.24 30.70
C THR A 348 -0.69 2.87 29.71
N GLY A 349 0.54 3.16 30.12
CA GLY A 349 1.58 3.66 29.23
C GLY A 349 1.94 2.70 28.08
N LEU A 350 1.96 1.40 28.37
CA LEU A 350 2.14 0.34 27.38
C LEU A 350 0.98 0.32 26.37
N LEU A 351 -0.28 0.45 26.79
CA LEU A 351 -1.41 0.47 25.84
C LEU A 351 -1.44 1.71 24.92
N HIS A 352 -0.93 2.84 25.40
CA HIS A 352 -0.88 4.11 24.65
C HIS A 352 0.43 4.30 23.86
N GLY A 353 1.44 3.46 24.12
CA GLY A 353 2.72 3.49 23.44
C GLY A 353 3.72 4.52 23.95
N SER A 354 3.56 4.98 25.19
CA SER A 354 4.55 5.78 25.90
C SER A 354 5.66 4.93 26.53
N LEU A 355 5.43 3.63 26.70
CA LEU A 355 6.38 2.68 27.29
C LEU A 355 6.46 1.39 26.45
N VAL A 356 7.68 0.91 26.20
CA VAL A 356 7.95 -0.42 25.65
C VAL A 356 8.88 -1.17 26.62
N PRO A 357 8.32 -2.01 27.52
CA PRO A 357 9.07 -2.84 28.45
C PRO A 357 9.87 -3.95 27.75
N ASP A 358 10.62 -4.72 28.53
CA ASP A 358 11.28 -5.93 28.04
C ASP A 358 10.28 -7.00 27.58
N TRP A 359 10.81 -8.01 26.88
CA TRP A 359 9.98 -9.07 26.33
C TRP A 359 9.30 -9.92 27.41
N GLU A 360 10.01 -10.24 28.50
CA GLU A 360 9.48 -11.07 29.59
C GLU A 360 8.21 -10.45 30.19
N THR A 361 8.25 -9.13 30.41
CA THR A 361 7.10 -8.36 30.89
C THR A 361 5.95 -8.36 29.89
N VAL A 362 6.23 -8.12 28.61
CA VAL A 362 5.19 -8.12 27.57
C VAL A 362 4.59 -9.52 27.38
N GLY A 363 5.41 -10.57 27.44
CA GLY A 363 4.99 -11.96 27.37
C GLY A 363 4.06 -12.35 28.52
N ALA A 364 4.39 -11.96 29.76
CA ALA A 364 3.56 -12.18 30.93
C ALA A 364 2.19 -11.49 30.81
N ILE A 365 2.15 -10.26 30.29
CA ILE A 365 0.92 -9.51 30.05
C ILE A 365 0.08 -10.16 28.95
N VAL A 366 0.70 -10.56 27.84
CA VAL A 366 -0.01 -11.27 26.75
C VAL A 366 -0.61 -12.58 27.26
N GLY A 367 0.11 -13.32 28.11
CA GLY A 367 -0.39 -14.51 28.78
C GLY A 367 -1.60 -14.21 29.68
N ALA A 368 -1.52 -13.16 30.50
CA ALA A 368 -2.64 -12.72 31.35
C ALA A 368 -3.87 -12.29 30.54
N LEU A 369 -3.68 -11.75 29.34
CA LEU A 369 -4.73 -11.38 28.39
C LEU A 369 -5.22 -12.57 27.53
N ARG A 370 -4.75 -13.80 27.80
CA ARG A 370 -5.08 -15.03 27.05
C ARG A 370 -4.69 -14.97 25.56
N GLY A 371 -3.76 -14.09 25.22
CA GLY A 371 -3.16 -14.01 23.89
C GLY A 371 -2.01 -15.01 23.72
N ARG A 372 -1.56 -15.19 22.47
CA ARG A 372 -0.39 -16.02 22.16
C ARG A 372 0.85 -15.13 22.09
N PRO A 373 1.87 -15.34 22.94
CA PRO A 373 3.10 -14.55 22.91
C PRO A 373 3.79 -14.57 21.54
N ASP A 374 3.82 -15.72 20.86
CA ASP A 374 4.48 -15.88 19.56
C ASP A 374 3.92 -14.96 18.47
N ASP A 375 2.63 -14.64 18.52
CA ASP A 375 1.99 -13.73 17.55
C ASP A 375 2.38 -12.26 17.80
N ILE A 376 2.80 -11.93 19.02
CA ILE A 376 3.15 -10.58 19.46
C ILE A 376 4.67 -10.33 19.40
N ARG A 377 5.50 -11.37 19.51
CA ARG A 377 6.97 -11.24 19.51
C ARG A 377 7.52 -10.44 18.33
N PRO A 378 7.13 -10.71 17.07
CA PRO A 378 7.62 -9.94 15.93
C PRO A 378 7.23 -8.45 16.00
N LEU A 379 6.07 -8.14 16.61
CA LEU A 379 5.59 -6.77 16.77
C LEU A 379 6.40 -6.02 17.85
N TRP A 380 6.78 -6.73 18.91
CA TRP A 380 7.65 -6.19 19.96
C TRP A 380 9.07 -5.92 19.44
N ASP A 381 9.66 -6.86 18.70
CA ASP A 381 11.00 -6.67 18.11
C ASP A 381 11.05 -5.40 17.25
N HIS A 382 10.03 -5.18 16.40
CA HIS A 382 9.92 -3.96 15.59
C HIS A 382 9.74 -2.69 16.42
N ALA A 383 8.92 -2.72 17.48
CA ALA A 383 8.72 -1.57 18.38
C ALA A 383 10.01 -1.23 19.13
N ARG A 384 10.76 -2.25 19.59
CA ARG A 384 12.02 -2.09 20.31
C ARG A 384 13.12 -1.51 19.42
N ILE A 385 13.25 -1.99 18.18
CA ILE A 385 14.17 -1.41 17.19
C ILE A 385 13.84 0.07 16.96
N GLY A 386 12.56 0.41 16.83
CA GLY A 386 12.12 1.81 16.68
C GLY A 386 12.44 2.69 17.90
N GLN A 387 12.30 2.15 19.11
CA GLN A 387 12.66 2.85 20.36
C GLN A 387 14.17 3.07 20.46
N LEU A 388 14.98 2.05 20.18
CA LEU A 388 16.44 2.13 20.20
C LEU A 388 16.95 3.13 19.14
N ALA A 389 16.39 3.12 17.93
CA ALA A 389 16.72 4.07 16.87
C ALA A 389 16.41 5.53 17.27
N ARG A 390 15.35 5.77 18.06
CA ARG A 390 15.03 7.10 18.59
C ARG A 390 16.00 7.53 19.69
N ALA A 391 16.41 6.61 20.56
CA ALA A 391 17.38 6.88 21.62
C ALA A 391 18.77 7.21 21.05
N THR A 392 19.21 6.50 19.99
CA THR A 392 20.48 6.77 19.31
C THR A 392 20.48 8.05 18.47
N THR A 393 19.31 8.55 18.07
CA THR A 393 19.19 9.80 17.28
C THR A 393 19.03 11.05 18.15
N GLY A 394 18.99 10.91 19.48
CA GLY A 394 19.29 11.97 20.45
C GLY A 394 18.65 13.35 20.20
N LEU A 395 17.34 13.48 20.42
CA LEU A 395 16.80 14.75 20.91
C LEU A 395 17.22 14.88 22.37
N VAL A 396 18.11 15.84 22.63
CA VAL A 396 18.44 16.31 23.98
C VAL A 396 17.13 16.66 24.70
N PRO A 397 16.87 16.14 25.91
CA PRO A 397 15.75 16.63 26.69
C PRO A 397 16.08 18.06 27.11
N GLU A 398 15.30 19.04 26.62
CA GLU A 398 15.32 20.40 27.16
C GLU A 398 15.22 20.31 28.68
N ARG A 399 16.31 20.66 29.35
CA ARG A 399 16.28 20.92 30.78
C ARG A 399 15.30 22.07 30.97
N ARG A 400 14.14 21.78 31.56
CA ARG A 400 13.31 22.80 32.21
C ARG A 400 14.20 23.53 33.21
N THR A 401 14.71 24.69 32.83
CA THR A 401 15.17 25.68 33.79
C THR A 401 13.95 26.11 34.61
N PRO A 402 13.97 25.95 35.94
CA PRO A 402 12.95 26.56 36.79
C PRO A 402 13.05 28.08 36.59
N ARG A 403 11.92 28.70 36.28
CA ARG A 403 11.78 30.15 36.19
C ARG A 403 12.09 30.71 37.57
N ALA A 404 13.27 31.32 37.70
CA ALA A 404 13.66 32.06 38.88
C ALA A 404 12.68 33.21 39.11
N GLU A 405 12.12 33.23 40.30
CA GLU A 405 11.55 34.41 40.92
C GLU A 405 12.69 35.41 41.18
N ALA A 406 12.52 36.65 40.71
CA ALA A 406 13.22 37.86 41.16
C ALA A 406 12.38 39.04 40.66
N PHE A 407 11.60 39.70 41.52
CA PHE A 407 11.97 40.92 42.28
C PHE A 407 12.41 42.08 41.36
N GLY A 408 11.60 43.14 41.36
CA GLY A 408 11.81 44.41 40.67
C GLY A 408 10.49 45.05 40.26
#